data_AF-A0A9R1R4S1-F1
#
_entry.id   AF-A0A9R1R4S1-F1
#
_cell.length_a   1.000
_cell.length_b   1.000
_cell.length_c   1.000
_cell.angle_alpha   90.00
_cell.angle_beta   90.00
_cell.angle_gamma   90.00
#
_symmetry.space_group_name_H-M   'P 1'
#
loop_
_entity.id
_entity.type
_entity.pdbx_description
1 polymer ?
#
loop_
_entity_poly.entity_id
_entity_poly.type
_entity_poly.pdbx_seq_one_letter_code
_entity_poly.pdbx_strand_id
1 'polypeptide(L)'
;MKNTIPTGEIMPVQDTPFDFTTEHKIGDRISDVPGGYDHNYVLDSGDEKNGLKHAAKLKDPSSSRTLDLWTDAPGMQFYTANYVNGITGKGGAVYGKHAGVCLETQGFPNAINQPNFPSVVVQPGAKYKHAMLFEFSA
;
A
#
# COMPACT_ATOMS: atom_id res chain seq x y z
N MET A 1 11.42 16.12 -2.23
CA MET A 1 11.86 15.05 -3.15
C MET A 1 11.66 15.54 -4.57
N LYS A 2 12.71 15.61 -5.39
CA LYS A 2 12.53 15.91 -6.82
C LYS A 2 12.17 14.59 -7.51
N ASN A 3 10.87 14.40 -7.73
CA ASN A 3 10.20 13.30 -8.44
C ASN A 3 9.91 12.05 -7.60
N THR A 4 8.62 11.82 -7.30
CA THR A 4 8.07 10.61 -6.63
C THR A 4 7.91 9.43 -7.60
N ILE A 5 8.84 9.29 -8.53
CA ILE A 5 8.80 8.28 -9.60
C ILE A 5 9.77 7.15 -9.23
N PRO A 6 9.35 5.86 -9.27
CA PRO A 6 10.26 4.75 -9.01
C PRO A 6 11.45 4.74 -9.97
N THR A 7 12.64 4.53 -9.41
CA THR A 7 13.92 4.45 -10.15
C THR A 7 14.01 3.21 -11.03
N GLY A 8 13.21 2.17 -10.73
CA GLY A 8 13.32 0.84 -11.33
C GLY A 8 13.97 -0.17 -10.39
N GLU A 9 14.61 0.28 -9.31
CA GLU A 9 15.19 -0.61 -8.29
C GLU A 9 14.10 -1.22 -7.40
N ILE A 10 14.21 -2.53 -7.13
CA ILE A 10 13.40 -3.23 -6.13
C ILE A 10 14.31 -3.48 -4.92
N MET A 11 14.04 -2.78 -3.83
CA MET A 11 14.86 -2.87 -2.62
C MET A 11 14.23 -3.86 -1.61
N PRO A 12 15.05 -4.68 -0.92
CA PRO A 12 14.55 -5.46 0.20
C PRO A 12 14.11 -4.53 1.34
N VAL A 13 13.04 -4.90 2.03
CA VAL A 13 12.53 -4.11 3.16
C VAL A 13 13.25 -4.45 4.47
N GLN A 14 13.88 -5.62 4.57
CA GLN A 14 14.52 -6.12 5.79
C GLN A 14 15.50 -5.09 6.37
N ASP A 15 15.42 -4.89 7.68
CA ASP A 15 16.26 -3.94 8.43
C ASP A 15 16.10 -2.47 7.98
N THR A 16 14.97 -2.12 7.35
CA THR A 16 14.62 -0.73 6.98
C THR A 16 13.33 -0.26 7.68
N PRO A 17 13.04 1.05 7.68
CA PRO A 17 11.74 1.57 8.12
C PRO A 17 10.54 1.00 7.35
N PHE A 18 10.76 0.43 6.17
CA PHE A 18 9.74 -0.19 5.32
C PHE A 18 9.44 -1.64 5.70
N ASP A 19 10.12 -2.23 6.68
CA ASP A 19 9.89 -3.63 7.06
C ASP A 19 8.60 -3.82 7.86
N PHE A 20 7.50 -4.14 7.18
CA PHE A 20 6.24 -4.57 7.80
C PHE A 20 5.98 -6.08 7.65
N THR A 21 7.04 -6.89 7.50
CA THR A 21 6.90 -8.36 7.47
C THR A 21 6.50 -8.94 8.83
N THR A 22 6.69 -8.15 9.90
CA THR A 22 6.09 -8.37 11.22
C THR A 22 5.26 -7.15 11.64
N GLU A 23 4.36 -7.33 12.60
CA GLU A 23 3.44 -6.27 13.02
C GLU A 23 4.18 -5.13 13.74
N HIS A 24 4.02 -3.90 13.23
CA HIS A 24 4.55 -2.68 13.82
C HIS A 24 3.49 -1.58 13.79
N LYS A 25 3.54 -0.63 14.74
CA LYS A 25 2.69 0.55 14.61
C LYS A 25 3.25 1.39 13.47
N ILE A 26 2.37 1.89 12.62
CA ILE A 26 2.73 2.73 11.47
C ILE A 26 3.60 3.93 11.91
N GLY A 27 3.27 4.52 13.07
CA GLY A 27 3.97 5.68 13.62
C GLY A 27 5.36 5.40 14.21
N ASP A 28 5.74 4.15 14.46
CA ASP A 28 6.99 3.84 15.18
C ASP A 28 8.25 4.27 14.42
N ARG A 29 8.20 4.23 13.08
CA ARG A 29 9.35 4.48 12.18
C ARG A 29 9.07 5.53 11.10
N ILE A 30 7.89 6.15 11.11
CA ILE A 30 7.48 7.09 10.05
C ILE A 30 8.37 8.35 10.00
N SER A 31 9.02 8.71 11.11
CA SER A 31 10.00 9.81 11.15
C SER A 31 11.25 9.54 10.31
N ASP A 32 11.59 8.27 10.12
CA ASP A 32 12.77 7.85 9.36
C ASP A 32 12.50 7.82 7.86
N VAL A 33 11.24 8.00 7.46
CA VAL A 33 10.80 8.09 6.07
C VAL A 33 10.47 9.55 5.76
N PRO A 34 11.34 10.28 5.03
CA PRO A 34 11.09 11.68 4.74
C PRO A 34 9.73 11.88 4.08
N GLY A 35 8.89 12.73 4.65
CA GLY A 35 7.55 12.99 4.12
C GLY A 35 6.46 11.98 4.52
N GLY A 36 6.82 10.83 5.09
CA GLY A 36 5.91 9.74 5.43
C GLY A 36 5.86 8.64 4.36
N TYR A 37 5.15 7.55 4.63
CA TYR A 37 5.03 6.46 3.66
C TYR A 37 4.17 6.91 2.47
N ASP A 38 4.74 6.75 1.28
CA ASP A 38 4.10 6.89 -0.03
C ASP A 38 4.85 6.00 -1.03
N HIS A 39 4.87 4.69 -0.77
CA HIS A 39 5.70 3.73 -1.49
C HIS A 39 4.89 2.52 -1.95
N ASN A 40 5.27 1.96 -3.10
CA ASN A 40 4.73 0.71 -3.60
C ASN A 40 5.46 -0.47 -2.98
N TYR A 41 4.74 -1.33 -2.26
CA TYR A 41 5.22 -2.62 -1.79
C TYR A 41 5.06 -3.68 -2.89
N VAL A 42 6.08 -4.51 -3.07
CA VAL A 42 6.05 -5.66 -3.97
C VAL A 42 5.43 -6.85 -3.24
N LEU A 43 4.37 -7.44 -3.80
CA LEU A 43 3.65 -8.57 -3.24
C LEU A 43 4.18 -9.88 -3.85
N ASP A 44 5.33 -10.31 -3.31
CA ASP A 44 6.10 -11.47 -3.79
C ASP A 44 5.49 -12.81 -3.32
N SER A 45 5.19 -12.93 -2.04
CA SER A 45 4.86 -14.20 -1.38
C SER A 45 3.96 -13.97 -0.16
N GLY A 46 3.18 -14.98 0.24
CA GLY A 46 2.40 -14.92 1.47
C GLY A 46 1.26 -15.95 1.50
N ASP A 47 0.40 -15.83 2.50
CA ASP A 47 -0.83 -16.61 2.57
C ASP A 47 -1.70 -16.35 1.33
N GLU A 48 -2.35 -17.40 0.84
CA GLU A 48 -3.23 -17.34 -0.32
C GLU A 48 -4.64 -17.81 0.05
N LYS A 49 -5.64 -17.12 -0.50
CA LYS A 49 -7.06 -17.42 -0.31
C LYS A 49 -7.82 -17.16 -1.60
N ASN A 50 -8.45 -18.19 -2.15
CA ASN A 50 -9.25 -18.11 -3.38
C ASN A 50 -8.50 -17.47 -4.58
N GLY A 51 -7.18 -17.70 -4.68
CA GLY A 51 -6.33 -17.11 -5.71
C GLY A 51 -5.94 -15.64 -5.48
N LEU A 52 -6.21 -15.09 -4.29
CA LEU A 52 -5.74 -13.78 -3.84
C LEU A 52 -4.63 -13.97 -2.81
N LYS A 53 -3.56 -13.18 -2.91
CA LYS A 53 -2.48 -13.11 -1.91
C LYS A 53 -2.85 -12.13 -0.80
N HIS A 54 -2.43 -12.42 0.42
CA HIS A 54 -2.54 -11.48 1.54
C HIS A 54 -1.58 -10.30 1.33
N ALA A 55 -2.12 -9.10 1.20
CA ALA A 55 -1.36 -7.89 0.89
C ALA A 55 -1.01 -7.08 2.14
N ALA A 56 -1.94 -6.97 3.08
CA ALA A 56 -1.76 -6.21 4.30
C ALA A 56 -2.76 -6.64 5.38
N LYS A 57 -2.33 -6.46 6.63
CA LYS A 57 -3.19 -6.48 7.81
C LYS A 57 -3.07 -5.15 8.54
N LEU A 58 -4.20 -4.49 8.77
CA LEU A 58 -4.27 -3.27 9.55
C LEU A 58 -5.13 -3.51 10.79
N LYS A 59 -4.54 -3.26 11.96
CA LYS A 59 -5.22 -3.41 13.25
C LYS A 59 -5.32 -2.06 13.94
N ASP A 60 -6.48 -1.79 14.54
CA ASP A 60 -6.68 -0.71 15.50
C ASP A 60 -6.87 -1.32 16.89
N PRO A 61 -5.82 -1.36 17.73
CA PRO A 61 -5.91 -1.94 19.07
C PRO A 61 -6.92 -1.24 19.97
N SER A 62 -7.25 0.02 19.72
CA SER A 62 -8.20 0.78 20.55
C SER A 62 -9.65 0.32 20.37
N SER A 63 -9.97 -0.19 19.18
CA SER A 63 -11.31 -0.63 18.82
C SER A 63 -11.40 -2.14 18.54
N SER A 64 -10.28 -2.87 18.64
CA SER A 64 -10.08 -4.25 18.20
C SER A 64 -10.32 -4.51 16.69
N ARG A 65 -10.57 -3.47 15.89
CA ARG A 65 -10.93 -3.64 14.47
C ARG A 65 -9.71 -4.12 13.72
N THR A 66 -9.93 -5.09 12.84
CA THR A 66 -8.91 -5.62 11.95
C THR A 66 -9.44 -5.56 10.52
N LEU A 67 -8.58 -5.11 9.60
CA LEU A 67 -8.76 -5.22 8.16
C LEU A 67 -7.67 -6.13 7.61
N ASP A 68 -8.05 -7.21 6.96
CA ASP A 68 -7.19 -8.01 6.10
C ASP A 68 -7.50 -7.66 4.62
N LEU A 69 -6.48 -7.28 3.87
CA LEU A 69 -6.58 -6.97 2.44
C LEU A 69 -5.93 -8.09 1.63
N TRP A 70 -6.70 -8.65 0.70
CA TRP A 70 -6.24 -9.67 -0.24
C TRP A 70 -6.34 -9.17 -1.67
N THR A 71 -5.43 -9.56 -2.56
CA THR A 71 -5.46 -9.13 -3.96
C THR A 71 -4.71 -10.06 -4.90
N ASP A 72 -5.03 -10.01 -6.19
CA ASP A 72 -4.24 -10.62 -7.28
C ASP A 72 -3.28 -9.61 -7.96
N ALA A 73 -3.25 -8.34 -7.51
CA ALA A 73 -2.27 -7.37 -7.99
C ALA A 73 -0.84 -7.72 -7.54
N PRO A 74 0.18 -7.35 -8.35
CA PRO A 74 1.57 -7.58 -8.00
C PRO A 74 2.08 -6.61 -6.92
N GLY A 75 1.45 -5.45 -6.73
CA GLY A 75 1.90 -4.42 -5.80
C GLY A 75 0.78 -3.73 -5.04
N MET A 76 1.17 -2.99 -4.00
CA MET A 76 0.26 -2.19 -3.20
C MET A 76 0.92 -0.89 -2.75
N GLN A 77 0.33 0.26 -3.11
CA GLN A 77 0.76 1.55 -2.59
C GLN A 77 0.31 1.68 -1.14
N PHE A 78 1.26 1.95 -0.25
CA PHE A 78 0.98 2.35 1.12
C PHE A 78 1.24 3.84 1.28
N TYR A 79 0.16 4.60 1.44
CA TYR A 79 0.19 6.05 1.60
C TYR A 79 -0.41 6.47 2.94
N THR A 80 0.26 7.36 3.66
CA THR A 80 -0.11 7.77 5.02
C THR A 80 -0.68 9.18 5.11
N ALA A 81 -1.43 9.63 4.09
CA ALA A 81 -2.10 10.94 4.10
C ALA A 81 -1.15 12.13 4.39
N ASN A 82 0.06 12.06 3.86
CA ASN A 82 1.18 12.98 4.14
C ASN A 82 0.85 14.45 3.84
N TYR A 83 -0.02 14.69 2.87
CA TYR A 83 -0.34 16.02 2.33
C TYR A 83 -1.74 16.51 2.72
N VAL A 84 -2.51 15.73 3.50
CA VAL A 84 -3.82 16.16 3.97
C VAL A 84 -3.64 17.26 5.01
N ASN A 85 -4.31 18.40 4.82
CA ASN A 85 -4.11 19.57 5.65
C ASN A 85 -5.41 20.32 5.91
N GLY A 86 -6.06 20.03 7.04
CA GLY A 86 -7.17 20.84 7.56
C GLY A 86 -8.48 20.66 6.80
N ILE A 87 -8.75 19.47 6.25
CA ILE A 87 -9.97 19.23 5.47
C ILE A 87 -11.14 18.93 6.41
N THR A 88 -12.18 19.75 6.37
CA THR A 88 -13.43 19.46 7.10
C THR A 88 -14.14 18.26 6.48
N GLY A 89 -14.27 17.20 7.26
CA GLY A 89 -14.86 15.93 6.89
C GLY A 89 -16.20 15.65 7.56
N LYS A 90 -16.56 14.36 7.60
CA LYS A 90 -17.84 13.90 8.15
C LYS A 90 -17.91 14.17 9.66
N GLY A 91 -19.10 14.53 10.15
CA GLY A 91 -19.36 14.74 11.58
C GLY A 91 -18.57 15.90 12.20
N GLY A 92 -18.09 16.86 11.40
CA GLY A 92 -17.29 17.98 11.87
C GLY A 92 -15.83 17.64 12.16
N ALA A 93 -15.38 16.42 11.87
CA ALA A 93 -13.98 16.04 11.98
C ALA A 93 -13.11 16.88 11.02
N VAL A 94 -11.90 17.24 11.45
CA VAL A 94 -10.92 17.91 10.58
C VAL A 94 -9.79 16.93 10.30
N TYR A 95 -9.64 16.52 9.04
CA TYR A 95 -8.59 15.61 8.61
C TYR A 95 -7.29 16.40 8.43
N GLY A 96 -6.28 16.04 9.23
CA GLY A 96 -4.92 16.56 9.15
C GLY A 96 -3.94 15.55 8.56
N LYS A 97 -2.65 15.90 8.63
CA LYS A 97 -1.57 15.01 8.21
C LYS A 97 -1.62 13.71 9.00
N HIS A 98 -1.52 12.58 8.29
CA HIS A 98 -1.62 11.24 8.86
C HIS A 98 -2.98 10.88 9.51
N ALA A 99 -4.05 11.60 9.19
CA ALA A 99 -5.40 11.29 9.69
C ALA A 99 -6.03 10.02 9.07
N GLY A 100 -5.34 9.38 8.12
CA GLY A 100 -5.79 8.16 7.47
C GLY A 100 -4.65 7.50 6.69
N VAL A 101 -4.92 6.30 6.19
CA VAL A 101 -4.00 5.55 5.34
C VAL A 101 -4.74 4.97 4.13
N CYS A 102 -4.00 4.77 3.04
CA CYS A 102 -4.47 4.11 1.83
C CYS A 102 -3.65 2.84 1.58
N LEU A 103 -4.32 1.79 1.12
CA LEU A 103 -3.74 0.51 0.71
C LEU A 103 -4.25 0.25 -0.71
N GLU A 104 -3.50 0.70 -1.72
CA GLU A 104 -3.97 0.75 -3.11
C GLU A 104 -3.36 -0.40 -3.91
N THR A 105 -4.11 -1.48 -4.13
CA THR A 105 -3.59 -2.65 -4.86
C THR A 105 -3.54 -2.38 -6.36
N GLN A 106 -2.39 -2.63 -6.99
CA GLN A 106 -2.08 -2.10 -8.32
C GLN A 106 -0.92 -2.82 -9.03
N GLY A 107 -0.72 -2.49 -10.31
CA GLY A 107 0.57 -2.67 -10.98
C GLY A 107 1.61 -1.67 -10.47
N PHE A 108 2.90 -1.96 -10.62
CA PHE A 108 3.94 -1.06 -10.09
C PHE A 108 3.87 0.33 -10.74
N PRO A 109 4.03 1.43 -9.98
CA PRO A 109 4.06 2.76 -10.56
C PRO A 109 5.18 2.87 -11.59
N ASN A 110 4.92 3.57 -12.69
CA ASN A 110 5.86 3.75 -13.80
C ASN A 110 6.28 2.45 -14.52
N ALA A 111 5.57 1.32 -14.33
CA ALA A 111 5.89 0.05 -14.99
C ALA A 111 5.95 0.13 -16.52
N ILE A 112 5.17 1.03 -17.14
CA ILE A 112 5.21 1.24 -18.60
C ILE A 112 6.59 1.70 -19.10
N ASN A 113 7.40 2.34 -18.25
CA ASN A 113 8.73 2.84 -18.56
C ASN A 113 9.85 2.04 -17.87
N GLN A 114 9.51 1.00 -17.11
CA GLN A 114 10.46 0.19 -16.33
C GLN A 114 10.40 -1.27 -16.81
N PRO A 115 11.26 -1.70 -17.75
CA PRO A 115 11.15 -3.01 -18.40
C PRO A 115 11.35 -4.20 -17.46
N ASN A 116 11.92 -3.98 -16.28
CA ASN A 116 12.09 -4.98 -15.23
C ASN A 116 10.85 -5.12 -14.31
N PHE A 117 9.84 -4.25 -14.44
CA PHE A 117 8.60 -4.35 -13.71
C PHE A 117 7.59 -5.24 -14.45
N PRO A 118 6.62 -5.86 -13.75
CA PRO A 118 5.53 -6.59 -14.39
C PRO A 118 4.80 -5.70 -15.40
N SER A 119 4.54 -6.23 -16.59
CA SER A 119 3.87 -5.48 -17.64
C SER A 119 2.46 -5.06 -17.22
N VAL A 120 2.12 -3.81 -17.52
CA VAL A 120 0.77 -3.23 -17.35
C VAL A 120 0.02 -3.10 -18.68
N VAL A 121 0.62 -3.57 -19.79
CA VAL A 121 0.04 -3.44 -21.13
C VAL A 121 -1.00 -4.53 -21.38
N VAL A 122 -2.21 -4.12 -21.72
CA VAL A 122 -3.28 -5.02 -22.16
C VAL A 122 -3.32 -5.03 -23.68
N GLN A 123 -3.04 -6.19 -24.29
CA GLN A 123 -3.02 -6.34 -25.74
C GLN A 123 -4.43 -6.39 -26.34
N PRO A 124 -4.62 -6.03 -27.62
CA PRO A 124 -5.91 -6.17 -28.30
C PRO A 124 -6.49 -7.58 -28.14
N GLY A 125 -7.77 -7.67 -27.77
CA GLY A 125 -8.47 -8.94 -27.53
C GLY A 125 -8.26 -9.53 -26.12
N ALA A 126 -7.27 -9.06 -25.35
CA ALA A 126 -7.12 -9.43 -23.95
C ALA A 126 -8.11 -8.66 -23.06
N LYS A 127 -8.46 -9.26 -21.91
CA LYS A 127 -9.25 -8.62 -20.87
C LYS A 127 -8.38 -8.38 -19.65
N TYR A 128 -8.38 -7.16 -19.14
CA TYR A 128 -7.85 -6.87 -17.83
C TYR A 128 -8.85 -7.32 -16.76
N LYS A 129 -8.35 -8.02 -15.75
CA LYS A 129 -9.09 -8.38 -14.54
C LYS A 129 -8.15 -8.20 -13.35
N HIS A 130 -8.67 -7.61 -12.30
CA HIS A 130 -8.00 -7.42 -11.02
C HIS A 130 -9.06 -7.53 -9.92
N ALA A 131 -8.72 -8.23 -8.86
CA ALA A 131 -9.58 -8.49 -7.72
C ALA A 131 -8.88 -8.09 -6.43
N MET A 132 -9.68 -7.53 -5.52
CA MET A 132 -9.28 -7.29 -4.15
C MET A 132 -10.43 -7.62 -3.21
N LEU A 133 -10.10 -8.04 -2.00
CA LEU A 133 -11.05 -8.38 -0.94
C LEU A 133 -10.62 -7.67 0.34
N PHE A 134 -11.52 -6.83 0.88
CA PHE A 134 -11.39 -6.24 2.20
C PHE A 134 -12.19 -7.09 3.20
N GLU A 135 -11.50 -7.78 4.10
CA GLU A 135 -12.12 -8.58 5.16
C GLU A 135 -12.01 -7.85 6.49
N PHE A 136 -13.16 -7.50 7.07
CA PHE A 136 -13.23 -6.80 8.36
C PHE A 136 -13.61 -7.78 9.48
N SER A 137 -12.92 -7.66 10.61
CA SER A 137 -13.21 -8.39 11.85
C SER A 137 -12.99 -7.50 13.09
N ALA A 138 -13.43 -7.98 14.26
CA ALA A 138 -13.33 -7.29 15.56
C ALA A 138 -13.04 -8.28 16.69
#